data_AF-A0A518BQM1-F1
#
_entry.id   AF-A0A518BQM1-F1
#
_cell.length_a   1.000
_cell.length_b   1.000
_cell.length_c   1.000
_cell.angle_alpha   90.00
_cell.angle_beta   90.00
_cell.angle_gamma   90.00
#
_symmetry.space_group_name_H-M   'P 1'
#
loop_
_entity.id
_entity.type
_entity.pdbx_description
1 polymer ?
#
loop_
_entity_poly.entity_id
_entity_poly.type
_entity_poly.pdbx_seq_one_letter_code
_entity_poly.pdbx_strand_id
1 'polypeptide(L)'
;MESSREPVCFTCKQPLGDPPILNEIEGGQACPACAMRVLESLPPVLPRSGAPIGERDWAPAVAREDESSFELSGSSFDPNDFPPEPA
;
A
#
# COMPACT_ATOMS: atom_id res chain seq x y z
N MET A 1 -4.80 -3.55 47.58
CA MET A 1 -4.44 -2.80 46.36
C MET A 1 -3.33 -3.57 45.66
N GLU A 2 -3.63 -4.22 44.55
CA GLU A 2 -2.64 -4.91 43.74
C GLU A 2 -1.89 -3.83 42.93
N SER A 3 -0.64 -3.53 43.29
CA SER A 3 0.23 -2.72 42.44
C SER A 3 0.43 -3.48 41.15
N SER A 4 -0.39 -3.18 40.14
CA SER A 4 -0.29 -3.74 38.80
C SER A 4 1.06 -3.29 38.26
N ARG A 5 2.06 -4.17 38.33
CA ARG A 5 3.39 -3.94 37.79
C ARG A 5 3.22 -3.91 36.28
N GLU A 6 3.19 -2.71 35.72
CA GLU A 6 3.02 -2.52 34.28
C GLU A 6 4.22 -3.16 33.55
N PRO A 7 3.98 -3.98 32.52
CA PRO A 7 5.06 -4.67 31.83
C PRO A 7 5.95 -3.65 31.11
N VAL A 8 7.27 -3.82 31.24
CA VAL A 8 8.28 -2.92 30.64
C VAL A 8 8.96 -3.64 29.48
N CYS A 9 9.27 -2.90 28.41
CA CYS A 9 10.02 -3.43 27.29
C CYS A 9 11.50 -3.61 27.66
N PHE A 10 12.06 -4.81 27.49
CA PHE A 10 13.49 -5.07 27.77
C PHE A 10 14.44 -4.30 26.84
N THR A 11 13.97 -3.86 25.66
CA THR A 11 14.79 -3.16 24.66
C THR A 11 14.86 -1.65 24.93
N CYS A 12 13.70 -0.97 24.96
CA CYS A 12 13.66 0.49 25.19
C CYS A 12 13.46 0.89 26.65
N LYS A 13 13.25 -0.07 27.56
CA LYS A 13 13.02 0.14 29.00
C LYS A 13 11.82 1.04 29.33
N GLN A 14 10.92 1.24 28.38
CA GLN A 14 9.68 2.00 28.54
C GLN A 14 8.49 1.08 28.83
N PRO A 15 7.45 1.60 29.52
CA PRO A 15 6.23 0.84 29.78
C PRO A 15 5.56 0.45 28.46
N LEU A 16 5.04 -0.78 28.40
CA LEU A 16 4.32 -1.27 27.23
C LEU A 16 2.86 -0.84 27.20
N GLY A 17 2.27 -0.51 28.35
CA GLY A 17 0.84 -0.24 28.48
C GLY A 17 -0.05 -1.46 28.19
N ASP A 18 -1.35 -1.27 28.37
CA ASP A 18 -2.41 -2.17 27.90
C ASP A 18 -3.55 -1.30 27.32
N PRO A 19 -3.72 -1.22 25.99
CA PRO A 19 -3.07 -2.00 24.91
C PRO A 19 -1.58 -1.64 24.69
N PRO A 20 -0.81 -2.50 23.98
CA PRO A 20 0.61 -2.25 23.73
C PRO A 20 0.82 -0.98 22.91
N ILE A 21 1.72 -0.12 23.37
CA ILE A 21 2.10 1.13 22.70
C ILE A 21 3.42 1.01 21.93
N LEU A 22 3.52 1.78 20.83
CA LEU A 22 4.75 1.92 20.07
C LEU A 22 5.66 2.95 20.74
N ASN A 23 6.75 2.47 21.31
CA ASN A 23 7.76 3.28 21.99
C ASN A 23 8.92 3.64 21.05
N GLU A 24 9.67 4.69 21.39
CA GLU A 24 10.81 5.20 20.61
C GLU A 24 12.13 5.04 21.37
N ILE A 25 13.22 4.77 20.66
CA ILE A 25 14.58 4.69 21.20
C ILE A 25 15.34 6.02 21.04
N GLU A 26 16.51 6.12 21.67
CA GLU A 26 17.43 7.26 21.51
C GLU A 26 17.74 7.48 20.02
N GLY A 27 17.28 8.59 19.47
CA GLY A 27 17.35 8.90 18.03
C GLY A 27 15.99 9.01 17.33
N GLY A 28 14.86 8.84 18.04
CA GLY A 28 13.52 9.02 17.48
C GLY A 28 13.10 7.89 16.53
N GLN A 29 13.80 6.75 16.59
CA GLN A 29 13.41 5.56 15.85
C GLN A 29 12.45 4.71 16.69
N ALA A 30 11.51 4.04 16.03
CA ALA A 30 10.62 3.12 16.72
C ALA A 30 11.39 1.93 17.31
N CYS A 31 11.09 1.56 18.55
CA CYS A 31 11.65 0.38 19.20
C CYS A 31 11.17 -0.88 18.47
N PRO A 32 12.08 -1.71 17.92
CA PRO A 32 11.69 -2.88 17.11
C PRO A 32 10.87 -3.89 17.91
N ALA A 33 11.16 -4.05 19.21
CA ALA A 33 10.43 -4.95 20.08
C ALA A 33 9.00 -4.47 20.38
N CYS A 34 8.79 -3.15 20.52
CA CYS A 34 7.45 -2.59 20.70
C CYS A 34 6.65 -2.66 19.39
N ALA A 35 7.29 -2.41 18.25
CA ALA A 35 6.65 -2.54 16.94
C ALA A 35 6.08 -3.94 16.71
N MET A 36 6.88 -4.98 16.99
CA MET A 36 6.43 -6.37 16.88
C MET A 36 5.24 -6.67 17.78
N ARG A 37 5.29 -6.27 19.05
CA ARG A 37 4.17 -6.47 19.99
C ARG A 37 2.88 -5.80 19.56
N VAL A 38 2.98 -4.57 19.05
CA VAL A 38 1.81 -3.85 18.50
C VAL A 38 1.24 -4.65 17.35
N LEU A 39 2.07 -5.12 16.41
CA LEU A 39 1.63 -5.92 15.26
C LEU A 39 0.97 -7.25 15.69
N GLU A 40 1.49 -7.92 16.72
CA GLU A 40 0.90 -9.16 17.27
C GLU A 40 -0.45 -8.92 17.96
N SER A 41 -0.65 -7.73 18.53
CA SER A 41 -1.91 -7.36 19.17
C SER A 41 -3.01 -6.97 18.18
N LEU A 42 -2.64 -6.66 16.93
CA LEU A 42 -3.60 -6.29 15.91
C LEU A 42 -4.43 -7.53 15.52
N PRO A 43 -5.75 -7.38 15.37
CA PRO A 43 -6.57 -8.45 14.85
C PRO A 43 -6.09 -8.82 13.43
N PRO A 44 -6.17 -10.11 13.04
CA PRO A 44 -5.82 -10.51 11.69
C PRO A 44 -6.67 -9.76 10.68
N VAL A 45 -6.02 -8.92 9.86
CA VAL A 45 -6.66 -8.05 8.87
C VAL A 45 -7.26 -8.84 7.70
N LEU A 46 -6.77 -10.07 7.48
CA LEU A 46 -7.22 -10.91 6.37
C LEU A 46 -8.28 -11.91 6.83
N PRO A 47 -9.47 -11.95 6.19
CA PRO A 47 -10.37 -13.08 6.35
C PRO A 47 -9.63 -14.35 5.93
N ARG A 48 -9.57 -15.37 6.80
CA ARG A 48 -9.08 -16.70 6.41
C ARG A 48 -9.90 -17.15 5.20
N SER A 49 -9.25 -17.36 4.06
CA SER A 49 -9.85 -17.82 2.81
C SER A 49 -10.42 -19.24 2.97
N GLY A 50 -11.57 -19.33 3.61
CA GLY A 50 -12.53 -20.45 3.52
C GLY A 50 -13.90 -19.95 3.06
N ALA A 51 -14.00 -18.69 2.63
CA ALA A 51 -15.19 -18.15 1.99
C ALA A 51 -15.14 -18.49 0.49
N PRO A 52 -16.19 -19.08 -0.10
CA PRO A 52 -16.26 -19.20 -1.55
C PRO A 52 -16.19 -17.80 -2.12
N ILE A 53 -15.20 -17.56 -2.96
CA ILE A 53 -14.98 -16.33 -3.69
C ILE A 53 -16.15 -16.26 -4.69
N GLY A 54 -17.26 -15.64 -4.28
CA GLY A 54 -18.31 -15.28 -5.20
C GLY A 54 -17.72 -14.26 -6.15
N GLU A 55 -17.42 -14.70 -7.37
CA GLU A 55 -16.95 -13.92 -8.51
C GLU A 55 -17.79 -12.63 -8.65
N ARG A 56 -17.32 -11.55 -8.03
CA ARG A 56 -17.79 -10.20 -8.35
C ARG A 56 -16.80 -9.65 -9.35
N ASP A 57 -17.18 -9.88 -10.59
CA ASP A 57 -16.77 -9.19 -11.81
C ASP A 57 -16.34 -7.74 -11.51
N TRP A 58 -15.03 -7.55 -11.31
CA TRP A 58 -14.42 -6.23 -11.32
C TRP A 58 -14.27 -5.86 -12.80
N ALA A 59 -15.29 -5.20 -13.33
CA ALA A 59 -15.16 -4.48 -14.59
C ALA A 59 -14.25 -3.26 -14.35
N PRO A 60 -13.13 -3.09 -15.09
CA PRO A 60 -12.35 -1.87 -15.00
C PRO A 60 -13.22 -0.69 -15.46
N ALA A 61 -13.32 0.33 -14.62
CA ALA A 61 -14.04 1.55 -14.90
C ALA A 61 -13.52 2.16 -16.21
N VAL A 62 -14.41 2.20 -17.20
CA VAL A 62 -14.31 2.86 -18.49
C VAL A 62 -13.42 4.10 -18.47
N ALA A 63 -12.42 4.12 -19.36
CA ALA A 63 -11.72 5.33 -19.74
C ALA A 63 -12.76 6.33 -20.28
N ARG A 64 -12.99 7.42 -19.54
CA ARG A 64 -13.75 8.57 -20.05
C ARG A 64 -12.76 9.50 -20.72
N GLU A 65 -12.80 9.48 -22.03
CA GLU A 65 -12.14 10.40 -22.94
C GLU A 65 -12.75 11.79 -22.73
N ASP A 66 -11.95 12.75 -22.28
CA ASP A 66 -12.21 14.18 -22.40
C ASP A 66 -10.88 14.93 -22.36
N GLU A 67 -10.17 14.94 -23.48
CA GLU A 67 -9.36 16.10 -23.85
C GLU A 67 -9.62 16.42 -25.32
N SER A 68 -10.74 17.11 -25.50
CA SER A 68 -10.88 18.15 -26.52
C SER A 68 -9.75 19.18 -26.31
N SER A 69 -8.57 18.90 -26.84
CA SER A 69 -7.53 19.89 -27.06
C SER A 69 -7.20 19.93 -28.55
N PHE A 70 -8.03 20.71 -29.22
CA PHE A 70 -7.86 21.24 -30.55
C PHE A 70 -6.57 22.05 -30.61
N GLU A 71 -5.48 21.48 -31.12
CA GLU A 71 -4.35 22.24 -31.67
C GLU A 71 -4.00 21.64 -33.03
N LEU A 72 -4.16 22.49 -34.03
CA LEU A 72 -4.04 22.22 -35.45
C LEU A 72 -2.56 22.06 -35.87
N SER A 73 -2.37 21.17 -36.85
CA SER A 73 -1.29 21.16 -37.85
C SER A 73 0.07 20.56 -37.45
N GLY A 74 0.41 19.44 -38.08
CA GLY A 74 1.75 18.88 -38.00
C GLY A 74 2.00 17.64 -38.86
N SER A 75 1.67 17.73 -40.16
CA SER A 75 2.28 16.95 -41.25
C SER A 75 2.05 15.42 -41.27
N SER A 76 1.17 14.99 -42.18
CA SER A 76 1.11 13.63 -42.72
C SER A 76 2.50 13.13 -43.10
N PHE A 77 2.98 12.11 -42.40
CA PHE A 77 4.02 11.24 -42.91
C PHE A 77 3.36 9.91 -43.27
N ASP A 78 2.99 9.77 -44.55
CA ASP A 78 2.41 8.55 -45.06
C ASP A 78 3.56 7.59 -45.44
N PRO A 79 3.73 6.44 -44.77
CA PRO A 79 4.82 5.52 -45.09
C PRO A 79 4.61 4.76 -46.42
N ASN A 80 3.51 5.01 -47.15
CA ASN A 80 3.29 4.47 -48.49
C ASN A 80 3.80 5.36 -49.64
N ASP A 81 4.40 6.53 -49.36
CA ASP A 81 5.11 7.34 -50.37
C ASP A 81 6.55 6.83 -50.61
N PHE A 82 6.69 5.53 -50.84
CA PHE A 82 7.92 4.95 -51.39
C PHE A 82 7.57 4.25 -52.68
N PRO A 83 8.02 4.72 -53.86
CA PRO A 83 7.79 4.00 -55.10
C PRO A 83 8.50 2.63 -55.03
N PRO A 84 7.86 1.52 -55.44
CA PRO A 84 8.58 0.27 -55.59
C PRO A 84 9.64 0.45 -56.68
N GLU A 85 10.91 0.22 -56.34
CA GLU A 85 11.99 0.14 -57.32
C GLU A 85 11.65 -0.97 -58.35
N PRO A 86 11.75 -0.69 -59.66
CA PRO A 86 11.63 -1.75 -60.67
C PRO A 86 12.90 -2.62 -60.69
N ALA A 87 12.66 -3.91 -60.90
CA ALA A 87 13.64 -5.01 -60.97
C ALA A 87 14.75 -4.84 -62.01
#